data_AF-A0A455UMQ1-F1
#
_entry.id   AF-A0A455UMQ1-F1
#
_cell.length_a   1.000
_cell.length_b   1.000
_cell.length_c   1.000
_cell.angle_alpha   90.00
_cell.angle_beta   90.00
_cell.angle_gamma   90.00
#
_symmetry.space_group_name_H-M   'P 1'
#
loop_
_entity.id
_entity.type
_entity.pdbx_description
1 polymer ?
#
loop_
_entity_poly.entity_id
_entity_poly.type
_entity_poly.pdbx_seq_one_letter_code
_entity_poly.pdbx_strand_id
1 'polypeptide(L)'
;MQPKTKHLALGAAFGLAILVLILLLVVVWVAYSGTYNIAATQGHQPLVRWTLMTTMKNSVADRAEAITTPSMNDEMVTAGATDYKSMCQHCHGGPGVRQSEWARGMLPEPPHLTDTISEWEPAKYSGWLNMGYE
;
A
#
# COMPACT_ATOMS: atom_id res chain seq x y z
N MET A 1 -26.42 42.04 27.43
CA MET A 1 -24.97 42.02 27.15
C MET A 1 -24.64 40.67 26.53
N GLN A 2 -24.58 40.58 25.19
CA GLN A 2 -24.20 39.33 24.52
C GLN A 2 -22.70 39.08 24.79
N PRO A 3 -22.30 37.89 25.26
CA PRO A 3 -20.96 37.71 25.81
C PRO A 3 -19.92 37.69 24.69
N LYS A 4 -18.85 38.50 24.85
CA LYS A 4 -17.69 38.60 23.94
C LYS A 4 -17.10 37.24 23.53
N THR A 5 -17.35 36.20 24.33
CA THR A 5 -16.96 34.81 24.09
C THR A 5 -17.58 34.21 22.82
N LYS A 6 -18.80 34.60 22.43
CA LYS A 6 -19.46 34.09 21.20
C LYS A 6 -18.75 34.59 19.93
N HIS A 7 -18.31 35.85 19.91
CA HIS A 7 -17.60 36.42 18.77
C HIS A 7 -16.18 35.87 18.63
N LEU A 8 -15.50 35.62 19.75
CA LEU A 8 -14.19 34.95 19.77
C LEU A 8 -14.29 33.48 19.32
N ALA A 9 -15.31 32.75 19.76
CA ALA A 9 -15.57 31.38 19.33
C ALA A 9 -15.89 31.30 17.82
N LEU A 10 -16.70 32.24 17.31
CA LEU A 10 -17.03 32.29 15.88
C LEU A 10 -15.80 32.62 15.01
N GLY A 11 -14.96 33.57 15.47
CA GLY A 11 -13.70 33.89 14.80
C GLY A 11 -12.70 32.74 14.80
N ALA A 12 -12.58 32.02 15.92
CA ALA A 12 -11.74 30.83 16.01
C ALA A 12 -12.22 29.70 15.10
N ALA A 13 -13.53 29.44 15.04
CA ALA A 13 -14.11 28.44 14.15
C ALA A 13 -13.88 28.79 12.67
N PHE A 14 -14.04 30.06 12.29
CA PHE A 14 -13.78 30.53 10.93
C PHE A 14 -12.30 30.42 10.56
N GLY A 15 -11.39 30.79 11.48
CA GLY A 15 -9.95 30.60 11.29
C GLY A 15 -9.56 29.14 11.09
N LEU A 16 -10.13 28.23 11.90
CA LEU A 16 -9.91 26.79 11.76
C LEU A 16 -10.42 26.26 10.41
N ALA A 17 -11.61 26.69 9.98
CA ALA A 17 -12.18 26.28 8.70
C ALA A 17 -11.30 26.71 7.52
N ILE A 18 -10.78 27.94 7.54
CA ILE A 18 -9.84 28.42 6.53
C ILE A 18 -8.55 27.61 6.54
N LEU A 19 -7.99 27.34 7.72
CA LEU A 19 -6.77 26.53 7.84
C LEU A 19 -6.96 25.15 7.23
N VAL A 20 -8.07 24.47 7.54
CA VAL A 20 -8.40 23.16 6.97
C VAL A 20 -8.55 23.25 5.45
N LEU A 21 -9.23 24.27 4.93
CA LEU A 21 -9.37 24.47 3.49
C LEU A 21 -8.01 24.67 2.80
N ILE A 22 -7.12 25.46 3.38
CA ILE A 22 -5.77 25.67 2.87
C ILE A 22 -4.99 24.35 2.83
N LEU A 23 -5.05 23.55 3.91
CA LEU A 23 -4.37 22.25 3.96
C LEU A 23 -4.89 21.30 2.87
N LEU A 24 -6.20 21.24 2.65
CA LEU A 24 -6.80 20.44 1.57
C LEU A 24 -6.32 20.90 0.19
N LEU A 25 -6.28 22.21 -0.05
CA LEU A 25 -5.79 22.77 -1.30
C LEU A 25 -4.32 22.46 -1.54
N VAL A 26 -3.48 22.48 -0.50
CA VAL A 26 -2.07 22.09 -0.59
C VAL A 26 -1.93 20.62 -0.97
N VAL A 27 -2.71 19.72 -0.37
CA VAL A 27 -2.68 18.28 -0.73
C VAL A 27 -3.04 18.07 -2.20
N VAL A 28 -4.11 18.70 -2.67
CA VAL A 28 -4.52 18.63 -4.08
C VAL A 28 -3.42 19.21 -4.97
N TRP A 29 -2.85 20.36 -4.62
CA TRP A 29 -1.78 20.96 -5.40
C TRP A 29 -0.55 20.05 -5.49
N VAL A 30 -0.11 19.43 -4.39
CA VAL A 30 1.01 18.47 -4.41
C VAL A 30 0.71 17.29 -5.34
N ALA A 31 -0.51 16.74 -5.27
CA ALA A 31 -0.92 15.60 -6.09
C ALA A 31 -0.94 15.92 -7.60
N TYR A 32 -1.36 17.12 -8.00
CA TYR A 32 -1.50 17.50 -9.41
C TYR A 32 -0.28 18.23 -10.00
N SER A 33 0.57 18.81 -9.16
CA SER A 33 1.74 19.57 -9.63
C SER A 33 2.90 18.70 -10.10
N GLY A 34 2.92 17.40 -9.76
CA GLY A 34 4.05 16.50 -10.03
C GLY A 34 5.32 16.84 -9.24
N THR A 35 5.22 17.71 -8.23
CA THR A 35 6.36 18.15 -7.40
C THR A 35 6.91 17.03 -6.51
N TYR A 36 6.08 16.05 -6.15
CA TYR A 36 6.50 14.89 -5.38
C TYR A 36 6.78 13.69 -6.30
N ASN A 37 8.01 13.18 -6.27
CA ASN A 37 8.37 12.00 -7.05
C ASN A 37 7.83 10.72 -6.41
N ILE A 38 6.95 10.01 -7.12
CA ILE A 38 6.36 8.73 -6.69
C ILE A 38 6.93 7.51 -7.45
N ALA A 39 8.04 7.67 -8.17
CA ALA A 39 8.66 6.57 -8.91
C ALA A 39 8.99 5.39 -7.98
N ALA A 40 8.64 4.18 -8.41
CA ALA A 40 8.92 2.94 -7.70
C ALA A 40 10.43 2.70 -7.47
N THR A 41 11.31 3.45 -8.13
CA THR A 41 12.76 3.35 -8.00
C THR A 41 13.37 4.35 -7.02
N GLN A 42 12.54 5.12 -6.29
CA GLN A 42 13.00 6.15 -5.37
C GLN A 42 12.33 6.02 -4.00
N GLY A 43 13.14 6.18 -2.95
CA GLY A 43 12.63 6.15 -1.58
C GLY A 43 11.77 7.37 -1.26
N HIS A 44 10.73 7.16 -0.47
CA HIS A 44 9.89 8.24 0.06
C HIS A 44 10.47 8.82 1.36
N GLN A 45 10.09 10.08 1.63
CA GLN A 45 10.36 10.72 2.92
C GLN A 45 9.85 9.85 4.09
N PRO A 46 10.52 9.84 5.26
CA PRO A 46 10.19 8.93 6.35
C PRO A 46 8.72 8.92 6.76
N LEU A 47 8.09 10.11 6.83
CA LEU A 47 6.68 10.25 7.14
C LEU A 47 5.79 9.59 6.08
N VAL A 48 6.02 9.89 4.80
CA VAL A 48 5.24 9.33 3.69
C VAL A 48 5.42 7.81 3.63
N ARG A 49 6.65 7.32 3.75
CA ARG A 49 6.94 5.88 3.81
C ARG A 49 6.22 5.21 4.97
N TRP A 50 6.26 5.79 6.16
CA TRP A 50 5.57 5.26 7.34
C TRP A 50 4.06 5.21 7.12
N THR A 51 3.46 6.28 6.59
CA THR A 51 2.02 6.34 6.29
C THR A 51 1.63 5.25 5.31
N LEU A 52 2.29 5.15 4.14
CA LEU A 52 1.97 4.16 3.11
C LEU A 52 2.11 2.73 3.64
N MET A 53 3.22 2.42 4.30
CA MET A 53 3.45 1.08 4.87
C MET A 53 2.44 0.71 5.95
N THR A 54 2.06 1.66 6.79
CA THR A 54 1.08 1.42 7.88
C THR A 54 -0.31 1.18 7.31
N THR A 55 -0.75 2.03 6.38
CA THR A 55 -2.04 1.87 5.68
C THR A 55 -2.12 0.53 4.97
N MET A 56 -1.08 0.15 4.24
CA MET A 56 -1.00 -1.12 3.53
C MET A 56 -1.06 -2.31 4.49
N LYS A 57 -0.30 -2.30 5.60
CA LYS A 57 -0.32 -3.40 6.59
C LYS A 57 -1.69 -3.59 7.22
N ASN A 58 -2.34 -2.49 7.62
CA ASN A 58 -3.66 -2.54 8.23
C ASN A 58 -4.71 -3.01 7.22
N SER A 59 -4.68 -2.48 5.99
CA SER A 59 -5.58 -2.91 4.90
C SER A 59 -5.49 -4.43 4.66
N VAL A 60 -4.27 -4.98 4.64
CA VAL A 60 -4.02 -6.41 4.46
C VAL A 60 -4.52 -7.23 5.62
N ALA A 61 -4.25 -6.81 6.85
CA ALA A 61 -4.75 -7.51 8.02
C ALA A 61 -6.29 -7.58 8.02
N ASP A 62 -6.94 -6.44 7.81
CA ASP A 62 -8.41 -6.33 7.84
C ASP A 62 -9.07 -7.21 6.76
N ARG A 63 -8.49 -7.27 5.54
CA ARG A 63 -9.06 -8.06 4.43
C ARG A 63 -8.71 -9.54 4.52
N ALA A 64 -7.55 -9.88 5.08
CA ALA A 64 -7.13 -11.26 5.24
C ALA A 64 -8.04 -12.04 6.20
N GLU A 65 -8.61 -11.38 7.21
CA GLU A 65 -9.53 -12.02 8.18
C GLU A 65 -10.78 -12.63 7.54
N ALA A 66 -11.24 -12.07 6.42
CA ALA A 66 -12.41 -12.57 5.70
C ALA A 66 -12.09 -13.74 4.75
N ILE A 67 -10.82 -14.11 4.57
CA ILE A 67 -10.41 -15.12 3.59
C ILE A 67 -10.30 -16.49 4.25
N THR A 68 -11.21 -17.39 3.88
CA THR A 68 -11.07 -18.82 4.18
C THR A 68 -10.09 -19.45 3.19
N THR A 69 -8.98 -19.98 3.69
CA THR A 69 -8.01 -20.68 2.83
C THR A 69 -8.49 -22.11 2.56
N PRO A 70 -8.74 -22.51 1.30
CA PRO A 70 -9.17 -23.88 0.98
C PRO A 70 -8.02 -24.89 1.21
N SER A 71 -8.37 -26.17 1.41
CA SER A 71 -7.36 -27.23 1.38
C SER A 71 -6.77 -27.33 -0.03
N MET A 72 -5.45 -27.26 -0.14
CA MET A 72 -4.77 -27.33 -1.44
C MET A 72 -4.82 -28.74 -2.00
N ASN A 73 -5.08 -28.85 -3.30
CA ASN A 73 -4.94 -30.09 -4.08
C ASN A 73 -3.94 -29.86 -5.24
N ASP A 74 -3.51 -30.94 -5.88
CA ASP A 74 -2.47 -30.89 -6.92
C ASP A 74 -2.87 -30.04 -8.14
N GLU A 75 -4.16 -30.02 -8.49
CA GLU A 75 -4.70 -29.23 -9.59
C GLU A 75 -4.59 -27.73 -9.28
N MET A 76 -4.97 -27.32 -8.05
CA MET A 76 -4.84 -25.95 -7.57
C MET A 76 -3.39 -25.50 -7.50
N VAL A 77 -2.48 -26.37 -7.06
CA VAL A 77 -1.04 -26.08 -7.03
C VAL A 77 -0.51 -25.86 -8.45
N THR A 78 -0.91 -26.71 -9.39
CA THR A 78 -0.49 -26.61 -10.79
C THR A 78 -1.03 -25.34 -11.46
N ALA A 79 -2.30 -25.01 -11.21
CA ALA A 79 -2.92 -23.76 -11.68
C ALA A 79 -2.20 -22.54 -11.07
N GLY A 80 -2.02 -22.51 -9.75
CA GLY A 80 -1.33 -21.42 -9.05
C GLY A 80 0.12 -21.24 -9.49
N ALA A 81 0.84 -22.32 -9.82
CA ALA A 81 2.19 -22.24 -10.37
C ALA A 81 2.21 -21.58 -11.77
N THR A 82 1.19 -21.85 -12.58
CA THR A 82 1.03 -21.23 -13.90
C THR A 82 0.77 -19.73 -13.76
N ASP A 83 -0.13 -19.34 -12.86
CA ASP A 83 -0.45 -17.93 -12.57
C ASP A 83 0.74 -17.19 -11.94
N TYR A 84 1.46 -17.84 -11.03
CA TYR A 84 2.67 -17.29 -10.45
C TYR A 84 3.72 -16.98 -11.53
N LYS A 85 3.91 -17.93 -12.46
CA LYS A 85 4.87 -17.77 -13.55
C LYS A 85 4.50 -16.61 -14.47
N SER A 86 3.22 -16.38 -14.74
CA SER A 86 2.75 -15.32 -15.63
C SER A 86 2.70 -13.95 -14.97
N MET A 87 2.38 -13.86 -13.68
CA MET A 87 2.09 -12.58 -13.01
C MET A 87 3.18 -12.15 -12.01
N CYS A 88 3.75 -13.10 -11.27
CA CYS A 88 4.57 -12.80 -10.09
C CYS A 88 6.07 -13.01 -10.34
N GLN A 89 6.43 -14.02 -11.13
CA GLN A 89 7.82 -14.44 -11.33
C GLN A 89 8.70 -13.33 -11.90
N HIS A 90 8.14 -12.42 -12.71
CA HIS A 90 8.90 -11.31 -13.28
C HIS A 90 9.48 -10.38 -12.21
N CYS A 91 8.74 -10.12 -11.14
CA CYS A 91 9.16 -9.27 -10.03
C CYS A 91 9.85 -10.06 -8.92
N HIS A 92 9.32 -11.22 -8.56
CA HIS A 92 9.74 -11.99 -7.39
C HIS A 92 10.65 -13.18 -7.71
N GLY A 93 10.96 -13.43 -8.98
CA GLY A 93 11.77 -14.57 -9.40
C GLY A 93 11.05 -15.90 -9.16
N GLY A 94 11.79 -17.00 -9.25
CA GLY A 94 11.30 -18.34 -8.97
C GLY A 94 12.46 -19.30 -8.70
N PRO A 95 12.19 -20.58 -8.45
CA PRO A 95 13.26 -21.57 -8.24
C PRO A 95 14.25 -21.57 -9.40
N GLY A 96 15.50 -21.18 -9.15
CA GLY A 96 16.55 -21.06 -10.17
C GLY A 96 16.37 -19.90 -11.16
N VAL A 97 15.38 -19.03 -10.98
CA VAL A 97 15.06 -17.91 -11.86
C VAL A 97 15.24 -16.60 -11.10
N ARG A 98 16.16 -15.76 -11.59
CA ARG A 98 16.34 -14.39 -11.07
C ARG A 98 15.16 -13.50 -11.46
N GLN A 99 14.93 -12.49 -10.64
CA GLN A 99 14.02 -11.39 -10.96
C GLN A 99 14.45 -10.67 -12.24
N SER A 100 13.49 -10.04 -12.91
CA SER A 100 13.76 -9.23 -14.08
C SER A 100 14.63 -8.04 -13.73
N GLU A 101 15.48 -7.60 -14.67
CA GLU A 101 16.43 -6.50 -14.47
C GLU A 101 15.77 -5.21 -13.97
N TRP A 102 14.57 -4.88 -14.47
CA TRP A 102 13.82 -3.69 -14.06
C TRP A 102 13.24 -3.79 -12.64
N ALA A 103 12.92 -5.00 -12.16
CA ALA A 103 12.34 -5.20 -10.84
C ALA A 103 13.37 -4.97 -9.72
N ARG A 104 14.65 -5.26 -10.00
CA ARG A 104 15.77 -5.02 -9.06
C ARG A 104 16.03 -3.53 -8.77
N GLY A 105 15.53 -2.64 -9.63
CA GLY A 105 15.59 -1.19 -9.40
C GLY A 105 14.47 -0.65 -8.53
N MET A 106 13.49 -1.47 -8.14
CA MET A 106 12.35 -1.03 -7.33
C MET A 106 12.73 -0.91 -5.85
N LEU A 107 12.03 -0.03 -5.13
CA LEU A 107 12.21 0.23 -3.71
C LEU A 107 10.87 0.11 -2.97
N PRO A 108 10.77 -0.79 -1.96
CA PRO A 108 11.77 -1.80 -1.63
C PRO A 108 11.96 -2.79 -2.78
N GLU A 109 13.16 -3.37 -2.87
CA GLU A 109 13.42 -4.44 -3.85
C GLU A 109 12.44 -5.59 -3.57
N PRO A 110 11.70 -6.08 -4.59
CA PRO A 110 10.82 -7.22 -4.42
C PRO A 110 11.64 -8.38 -3.85
N PRO A 111 11.17 -9.12 -2.84
CA PRO A 111 11.89 -10.28 -2.34
C PRO A 111 11.75 -11.47 -3.28
N HIS A 112 12.70 -12.40 -3.20
CA HIS A 112 12.49 -13.75 -3.72
C HIS A 112 11.44 -14.47 -2.87
N LEU A 113 10.27 -14.76 -3.45
CA LEU A 113 9.17 -15.35 -2.65
C LEU A 113 9.50 -16.74 -2.13
N THR A 114 10.38 -17.49 -2.80
CA THR A 114 10.90 -18.77 -2.29
C THR A 114 11.62 -18.63 -0.95
N ASP A 115 12.14 -17.44 -0.64
CA ASP A 115 12.99 -17.20 0.51
C ASP A 115 12.20 -16.58 1.67
N THR A 116 11.09 -15.88 1.38
CA THR A 116 10.31 -15.12 2.37
C THR A 116 8.94 -15.71 2.70
N ILE A 117 8.45 -16.69 1.93
CA ILE A 117 7.06 -17.18 2.10
C ILE A 117 6.83 -17.89 3.45
N SER A 118 7.89 -18.42 4.07
CA SER A 118 7.79 -19.05 5.40
C SER A 118 7.54 -18.05 6.54
N GLU A 119 7.74 -16.75 6.30
CA GLU A 119 7.56 -15.70 7.30
C GLU A 119 6.09 -15.19 7.38
N TRP A 120 5.22 -15.65 6.47
CA TRP A 120 3.86 -15.13 6.31
C TRP A 120 2.81 -16.23 6.42
N GLU A 121 1.70 -15.91 7.09
CA GLU A 121 0.54 -16.80 7.19
C GLU A 121 -0.26 -16.78 5.88
N PRO A 122 -0.72 -17.94 5.34
CA PRO A 122 -1.33 -18.03 4.00
C PRO A 122 -2.50 -17.05 3.76
N ALA A 123 -3.33 -16.81 4.77
CA ALA A 123 -4.45 -15.86 4.70
C ALA A 123 -4.00 -14.41 4.46
N LYS A 124 -2.81 -14.02 4.96
CA LYS A 124 -2.25 -12.69 4.71
C LYS A 124 -1.73 -12.56 3.29
N TYR A 125 -1.16 -13.63 2.73
CA TYR A 125 -0.68 -13.66 1.34
C TYR A 125 -1.81 -13.55 0.31
N SER A 126 -2.92 -14.27 0.52
CA SER A 126 -4.13 -14.14 -0.32
C SER A 126 -4.76 -12.75 -0.19
N GLY A 127 -4.73 -12.14 1.00
CA GLY A 127 -5.15 -10.75 1.23
C GLY A 127 -4.35 -9.74 0.39
N TRP A 128 -3.04 -9.93 0.23
CA TRP A 128 -2.21 -9.09 -0.64
C TRP A 128 -2.55 -9.24 -2.13
N LEU A 129 -2.75 -10.48 -2.61
CA LEU A 129 -3.05 -10.75 -4.03
C LEU A 129 -4.44 -10.24 -4.44
N ASN A 130 -5.42 -10.31 -3.54
CA ASN A 130 -6.81 -9.94 -3.83
C ASN A 130 -7.08 -8.43 -3.78
N MET A 131 -6.13 -7.58 -3.37
CA MET A 131 -6.29 -6.11 -3.36
C MET A 131 -6.26 -5.43 -4.72
N GLY A 132 -5.97 -6.18 -5.79
CA GLY A 132 -6.04 -5.69 -7.17
C GLY A 132 -7.38 -5.96 -7.88
N TYR A 133 -8.34 -6.63 -7.22
CA TYR A 133 -9.58 -7.10 -7.84
C TYR A 133 -10.81 -6.71 -7.00
N GLU A 134 -11.02 -5.41 -6.80
CA GLU A 134 -12.32 -4.81 -6.50
C GLU A 134 -12.53 -3.59 -7.40
#